data_AF-A0A520IQU0-F1
#
_entry.id   AF-A0A520IQU0-F1
#
_cell.length_a   1.000
_cell.length_b   1.000
_cell.length_c   1.000
_cell.angle_alpha   90.00
_cell.angle_beta   90.00
_cell.angle_gamma   90.00
#
_symmetry.space_group_name_H-M   'P 1'
#
loop_
_entity.id
_entity.type
_entity.pdbx_description
1 polymer ?
#
loop_
_entity_poly.entity_id
_entity_poly.type
_entity_poly.pdbx_seq_one_letter_code
_entity_poly.pdbx_strand_id
1 'polypeptide(L)'
;MTVSENRKISNNTGRIDGLPTLRVGSFLPCVVGLCGPSEAGDRLTCAFFMEDDPQDFKKGFLNTPICTLPVTEVFMLRSKLMGFATLAEVVHTDLVELSNHEDYSQRWYLELISVLDRQGLLHLILS
;
A
#
# COMPACT_ATOMS: atom_id res chain seq x y z
N MET A 1 34.99 -24.91 38.32
CA MET A 1 33.69 -25.60 38.17
C MET A 1 33.51 -25.92 36.70
N THR A 2 33.45 -27.21 36.40
CA THR A 2 33.15 -27.85 35.10
C THR A 2 31.63 -27.92 34.85
N VAL A 3 31.24 -28.46 33.69
CA VAL A 3 29.89 -28.77 33.13
C VAL A 3 29.48 -27.74 32.07
N SER A 4 29.75 -27.97 30.78
CA SER A 4 29.19 -28.95 29.81
C SER A 4 27.83 -28.55 29.23
N GLU A 5 27.80 -28.65 27.89
CA GLU A 5 26.70 -28.66 26.92
C GLU A 5 25.29 -28.92 27.47
N ASN A 6 24.28 -28.32 26.82
CA ASN A 6 23.24 -29.11 26.18
C ASN A 6 22.45 -28.30 25.15
N ARG A 7 22.65 -28.67 23.88
CA ARG A 7 21.62 -28.54 22.84
C ARG A 7 20.36 -29.27 23.32
N LYS A 8 19.19 -28.66 23.15
CA LYS A 8 17.95 -29.43 23.06
C LYS A 8 17.09 -28.90 21.92
N ILE A 9 17.27 -29.55 20.78
CA ILE A 9 16.27 -29.66 19.72
C ILE A 9 15.16 -30.54 20.30
N SER A 10 13.92 -30.04 20.29
CA SER A 10 12.72 -30.85 20.53
C SER A 10 11.79 -30.74 19.33
N ASN A 11 12.01 -31.71 18.47
CA ASN A 11 11.22 -32.31 17.43
C ASN A 11 9.78 -32.72 17.86
N ASN A 12 8.90 -32.78 16.85
CA ASN A 12 7.65 -33.58 16.75
C ASN A 12 6.40 -33.02 17.47
N THR A 13 5.17 -33.04 16.97
CA THR A 13 4.53 -33.54 15.74
C THR A 13 3.15 -32.90 15.69
N GLY A 14 2.78 -32.24 14.60
CA GLY A 14 1.44 -31.70 14.37
C GLY A 14 1.06 -31.89 12.91
N ARG A 15 0.67 -33.12 12.58
CA ARG A 15 0.15 -33.54 11.28
C ARG A 15 -1.19 -32.84 11.04
N ILE A 16 -1.27 -31.97 10.04
CA ILE A 16 -2.53 -31.63 9.38
C ILE A 16 -2.41 -32.00 7.91
N ASP A 17 -3.06 -33.11 7.56
CA ASP A 17 -3.36 -33.51 6.20
C ASP A 17 -4.20 -32.39 5.54
N GLY A 18 -3.78 -31.90 4.37
CA GLY A 18 -4.51 -30.84 3.65
C GLY A 18 -3.76 -30.22 2.47
N LEU A 19 -3.54 -31.02 1.42
CA LEU A 19 -3.23 -30.60 0.05
C LEU A 19 -4.24 -29.50 -0.43
N PRO A 20 -3.91 -28.53 -1.32
CA PRO A 20 -3.02 -28.77 -2.44
C PRO A 20 -1.96 -27.72 -2.78
N THR A 21 -0.87 -28.27 -3.30
CA THR A 21 0.10 -27.76 -4.26
C THR A 21 -0.27 -26.41 -4.88
N LEU A 22 0.38 -25.36 -4.38
CA LEU A 22 0.51 -24.07 -5.05
C LEU A 22 1.17 -24.33 -6.41
N ARG A 23 0.35 -24.38 -7.46
CA ARG A 23 0.84 -24.33 -8.83
C ARG A 23 1.58 -23.01 -9.00
N VAL A 24 2.87 -23.11 -9.28
CA VAL A 24 3.64 -22.09 -9.98
C VAL A 24 2.85 -21.69 -11.21
N GLY A 25 2.19 -20.54 -11.13
CA GLY A 25 1.55 -19.90 -12.27
C GLY A 25 2.64 -19.36 -13.18
N SER A 26 3.22 -20.25 -13.99
CA SER A 26 3.86 -19.87 -15.23
C SER A 26 2.84 -19.08 -16.04
N PHE A 27 2.94 -17.75 -16.01
CA PHE A 27 2.28 -16.88 -16.97
C PHE A 27 2.93 -17.10 -18.33
N LEU A 28 2.51 -18.15 -19.02
CA LEU A 28 2.61 -18.22 -20.47
C LEU A 28 1.57 -17.23 -21.03
N PRO A 29 1.98 -16.22 -21.82
CA PRO A 29 1.04 -15.41 -22.54
C PRO A 29 0.51 -16.27 -23.70
N CYS A 30 -0.70 -16.79 -23.58
CA CYS A 30 -1.36 -17.40 -24.73
C CYS A 30 -1.73 -16.29 -25.71
N VAL A 31 -0.96 -16.30 -26.79
CA VAL A 31 -1.12 -15.52 -28.01
C VAL A 31 -2.56 -15.58 -28.53
N VAL A 32 -3.00 -14.42 -29.00
CA VAL A 32 -4.23 -14.11 -29.75
C VAL A 32 -4.62 -15.23 -30.73
N GLY A 33 -5.88 -15.66 -30.70
CA GLY A 33 -6.41 -16.66 -31.62
C GLY A 33 -7.93 -16.67 -31.74
N LEU A 34 -8.45 -15.73 -32.53
CA LEU A 34 -9.57 -15.86 -33.47
C LEU A 34 -10.92 -16.46 -33.00
N CYS A 35 -11.90 -15.55 -32.91
CA CYS A 35 -13.24 -15.59 -33.51
C CYS A 35 -13.89 -16.96 -33.79
N GLY A 36 -15.00 -17.23 -33.11
CA GLY A 36 -16.07 -18.12 -33.56
C GLY A 36 -17.43 -17.63 -33.00
N PRO A 37 -18.51 -17.59 -33.79
CA PRO A 37 -19.84 -17.30 -33.27
C PRO A 37 -20.50 -18.63 -32.84
N SER A 38 -21.31 -18.59 -31.79
CA SER A 38 -22.65 -19.21 -31.77
C SER A 38 -23.08 -19.50 -30.33
N GLU A 39 -24.12 -18.76 -29.92
CA GLU A 39 -25.28 -19.20 -29.15
C GLU A 39 -25.08 -20.29 -28.10
N ALA A 40 -25.03 -19.88 -26.84
CA ALA A 40 -25.75 -20.56 -25.76
C ALA A 40 -25.87 -19.58 -24.59
N GLY A 41 -27.08 -19.46 -24.06
CA GLY A 41 -27.37 -18.61 -22.92
C GLY A 41 -26.63 -19.07 -21.68
N ASP A 42 -25.54 -18.39 -21.35
CA ASP A 42 -24.87 -18.51 -20.08
C ASP A 42 -25.00 -17.20 -19.33
N ARG A 43 -25.63 -17.30 -18.16
CA ARG A 43 -25.62 -16.30 -17.09
C ARG A 43 -24.18 -16.08 -16.67
N LEU A 44 -23.42 -15.26 -17.38
CA LEU A 44 -22.13 -14.80 -16.89
C LEU A 44 -21.67 -13.63 -17.75
N THR A 45 -21.62 -12.44 -17.16
CA THR A 45 -20.42 -11.58 -17.13
C THR A 45 -20.86 -10.18 -16.73
N CYS A 46 -20.49 -9.82 -15.52
CA CYS A 46 -19.90 -8.53 -15.19
C CYS A 46 -19.10 -8.79 -13.92
N ALA A 47 -18.13 -9.71 -13.98
CA ALA A 47 -17.02 -9.61 -13.05
C ALA A 47 -16.34 -8.31 -13.46
N PHE A 48 -16.67 -7.29 -12.68
CA PHE A 48 -16.19 -5.94 -12.67
C PHE A 48 -14.67 -5.98 -12.81
N PHE A 49 -14.16 -5.92 -14.05
CA PHE A 49 -12.80 -5.46 -14.27
C PHE A 49 -12.86 -3.99 -13.92
N MET A 50 -12.53 -3.70 -12.67
CA MET A 50 -12.11 -2.38 -12.26
C MET A 50 -10.81 -2.16 -13.02
N GLU A 51 -10.94 -1.62 -14.23
CA GLU A 51 -9.89 -0.83 -14.84
C GLU A 51 -9.63 0.28 -13.81
N ASP A 52 -8.66 0.03 -12.95
CA ASP A 52 -8.22 0.99 -11.93
C ASP A 52 -7.63 2.15 -12.73
N ASP A 53 -8.48 3.14 -13.03
CA ASP A 53 -8.05 4.34 -13.70
C ASP A 53 -6.94 4.94 -12.81
N PRO A 54 -5.73 5.16 -13.33
CA PRO A 54 -4.61 5.60 -12.50
C PRO A 54 -4.85 6.97 -11.83
N GLN A 55 -5.89 7.71 -12.23
CA GLN A 55 -6.35 8.91 -11.54
C GLN A 55 -7.16 8.59 -10.28
N ASP A 56 -7.93 7.51 -10.27
CA ASP A 56 -8.78 7.11 -9.13
C ASP A 56 -7.91 6.64 -7.95
N PHE A 57 -6.87 5.83 -8.23
CA PHE A 57 -5.89 5.40 -7.21
C PHE A 57 -5.25 6.57 -6.48
N LYS A 58 -4.80 7.60 -7.22
CA LYS A 58 -4.14 8.78 -6.63
C LYS A 58 -5.10 9.54 -5.72
N LYS A 59 -6.36 9.66 -6.14
CA LYS A 59 -7.40 10.29 -5.34
C LYS A 59 -7.73 9.46 -4.09
N GLY A 60 -7.78 8.13 -4.21
CA GLY A 60 -7.95 7.23 -3.07
C GLY A 60 -6.80 7.33 -2.07
N PHE A 61 -5.56 7.37 -2.56
CA PHE A 61 -4.37 7.48 -1.72
C PHE A 61 -4.32 8.80 -0.93
N LEU A 62 -4.64 9.93 -1.54
CA LEU A 62 -4.62 11.22 -0.85
C LEU A 62 -5.69 11.32 0.25
N ASN A 63 -6.86 10.71 0.02
CA ASN A 63 -7.96 10.67 1.00
C ASN A 63 -7.76 9.59 2.07
N THR A 64 -6.69 8.80 1.98
CA THR A 64 -6.38 7.78 2.98
C THR A 64 -5.93 8.47 4.29
N PRO A 65 -6.46 8.05 5.45
CA PRO A 65 -6.09 8.64 6.72
C PRO A 65 -4.61 8.40 7.04
N ILE A 66 -3.94 9.42 7.56
CA ILE A 66 -2.49 9.41 7.82
C ILE A 66 -2.08 8.26 8.74
N CYS A 67 -2.96 7.86 9.67
CA CYS A 67 -2.71 6.75 10.60
C CYS A 67 -2.64 5.36 9.94
N THR A 68 -3.03 5.23 8.67
CA THR A 68 -2.97 3.97 7.93
C THR A 68 -1.79 3.91 6.96
N LEU A 69 -1.05 5.02 6.83
CA LEU A 69 0.12 5.09 5.97
C LEU A 69 1.32 4.42 6.65
N PRO A 70 2.27 3.85 5.87
CA PRO A 70 3.50 3.28 6.39
C PRO A 70 4.52 4.38 6.75
N VAL A 71 4.16 5.21 7.73
CA VAL A 71 4.92 6.37 8.23
C VAL A 71 5.27 6.19 9.71
N THR A 72 6.16 7.02 10.21
CA THR A 72 6.60 7.01 11.61
C THR A 72 5.50 7.53 12.54
N GLU A 73 5.52 7.09 13.79
CA GLU A 73 4.63 7.60 14.83
C GLU A 73 4.79 9.10 15.06
N VAL A 74 6.02 9.61 14.91
CA VAL A 74 6.32 11.05 15.00
C VAL A 74 5.63 11.82 13.88
N PHE A 75 5.60 11.27 12.66
CA PHE A 75 4.88 11.86 11.55
C PHE A 75 3.38 11.93 11.85
N MET A 76 2.79 10.81 12.27
CA MET A 76 1.36 10.74 12.61
C MET A 76 0.98 11.72 13.72
N LEU A 77 1.77 11.77 14.79
CA LEU A 77 1.51 12.66 15.92
C LEU A 77 1.54 14.12 15.49
N ARG A 78 2.57 14.53 14.74
CA ARG A 78 2.69 15.92 14.28
C ARG A 78 1.62 16.30 13.29
N SER A 79 1.30 15.42 12.32
CA SER A 79 0.17 15.67 11.42
C SER A 79 -1.12 15.91 12.20
N LYS A 80 -1.37 15.10 13.25
CA LYS A 80 -2.54 15.27 14.11
C LYS A 80 -2.52 16.58 14.91
N LEU A 81 -1.37 16.96 15.46
CA LEU A 81 -1.22 18.23 16.19
C LEU A 81 -1.41 19.44 15.26
N MET A 82 -0.97 19.32 14.01
CA MET A 82 -1.23 20.30 12.95
C MET A 82 -2.67 20.27 12.39
N GLY A 83 -3.51 19.36 12.87
CA GLY A 83 -4.91 19.26 12.45
C GLY A 83 -5.15 18.48 11.15
N PHE A 84 -4.13 17.81 10.60
CA PHE A 84 -4.26 17.01 9.38
C PHE A 84 -4.66 15.56 9.68
N ALA A 85 -5.74 15.12 9.05
CA ALA A 85 -6.21 13.74 9.07
C ALA A 85 -5.80 12.97 7.81
N THR A 86 -5.67 13.65 6.66
CA THR A 86 -5.38 13.04 5.36
C THR A 86 -4.24 13.75 4.62
N LEU A 87 -3.59 13.06 3.66
CA LEU A 87 -2.58 13.71 2.81
C LEU A 87 -3.18 14.76 1.89
N ALA A 88 -4.45 14.59 1.49
CA ALA A 88 -5.19 15.57 0.71
C ALA A 88 -5.16 16.93 1.40
N GLU A 89 -5.48 17.01 2.69
CA GLU A 89 -5.47 18.28 3.43
C GLU A 89 -4.07 18.92 3.42
N VAL A 90 -3.02 18.11 3.61
CA VAL A 90 -1.64 18.59 3.60
C VAL A 90 -1.24 19.17 2.24
N VAL A 91 -1.52 18.48 1.14
CA VAL A 91 -1.13 18.95 -0.21
C VAL A 91 -1.95 20.15 -0.69
N HIS A 92 -3.15 20.37 -0.13
CA HIS A 92 -3.96 21.55 -0.41
C HIS A 92 -3.64 22.73 0.51
N THR A 93 -2.81 22.52 1.54
CA THR A 93 -2.39 23.60 2.44
C THR A 93 -1.22 24.35 1.82
N ASP A 94 -1.22 25.67 1.96
CA ASP A 94 -0.13 26.51 1.50
C ASP A 94 1.18 26.18 2.26
N LEU A 95 2.29 26.05 1.54
CA LEU A 95 3.58 25.69 2.13
C LEU A 95 4.10 26.72 3.14
N VAL A 96 3.79 28.01 2.94
CA VAL A 96 4.16 29.08 3.87
C VAL A 96 3.36 28.92 5.15
N GLU A 97 2.05 28.69 5.06
CA GLU A 97 1.19 28.40 6.23
C GLU A 97 1.66 27.15 6.97
N LEU A 98 1.95 26.08 6.25
CA LEU A 98 2.45 24.81 6.79
C LEU A 98 3.78 25.01 7.54
N SER A 99 4.70 25.81 6.98
CA SER A 99 6.00 26.07 7.59
C SER A 99 5.95 26.93 8.85
N ASN A 100 4.88 27.71 9.02
CA ASN A 100 4.67 28.58 10.19
C ASN A 100 3.99 27.84 11.35
N HIS A 101 3.53 26.60 11.17
CA HIS A 101 2.87 25.84 12.22
C HIS A 101 3.85 25.46 13.34
N GLU A 102 3.41 25.52 14.61
CA GLU A 102 4.29 25.24 15.76
C GLU A 102 4.86 23.81 15.78
N ASP A 103 4.05 22.82 15.42
CA ASP A 103 4.47 21.42 15.28
C ASP A 103 5.17 21.08 13.95
N TYR A 104 5.34 22.06 13.07
CA TYR A 104 6.07 21.87 11.84
C TYR A 104 7.52 21.47 12.13
N SER A 105 8.04 20.57 11.30
CA SER A 105 9.43 20.17 11.39
C SER A 105 9.95 19.70 10.06
N GLN A 106 11.21 20.04 9.78
CA GLN A 106 11.90 19.59 8.57
C GLN A 106 11.92 18.06 8.43
N ARG A 107 12.04 17.30 9.53
CA ARG A 107 11.98 15.82 9.48
C ARG A 107 10.62 15.32 9.03
N TRP A 108 9.55 15.95 9.51
CA TRP A 108 8.19 15.62 9.11
C TRP A 108 7.99 15.92 7.62
N TYR A 109 8.46 17.07 7.14
CA TYR A 109 8.37 17.45 5.73
C TYR A 109 9.14 16.49 4.81
N LEU A 110 10.35 16.09 5.18
CA LEU A 110 11.12 15.12 4.40
C LEU A 110 10.43 13.76 4.32
N GLU A 111 9.74 13.36 5.38
CA GLU A 111 8.96 12.12 5.38
C GLU A 111 7.72 12.24 4.49
N LEU A 112 7.03 13.38 4.49
CA LEU A 112 5.95 13.68 3.54
C LEU A 112 6.44 13.55 2.09
N ILE A 113 7.58 14.16 1.76
CA ILE A 113 8.20 14.06 0.44
C ILE A 113 8.50 12.59 0.09
N SER A 114 9.07 11.82 1.02
CA SER A 114 9.33 10.38 0.82
C SER A 114 8.06 9.57 0.55
N VAL A 115 6.95 9.87 1.23
CA VAL A 115 5.66 9.20 1.00
C VAL A 115 5.10 9.53 -0.38
N LEU A 116 5.15 10.80 -0.78
CA LEU A 116 4.62 11.25 -2.06
C LEU A 116 5.48 10.81 -3.24
N ASP A 117 6.81 10.79 -3.09
CA ASP A 117 7.76 10.29 -4.09
C ASP A 117 7.50 8.83 -4.45
N ARG A 118 7.30 7.98 -3.43
CA ARG A 118 6.98 6.56 -3.61
C ARG A 118 5.71 6.32 -4.43
N GLN A 119 4.80 7.29 -4.47
CA GLN A 119 3.54 7.23 -5.21
C GLN A 119 3.54 8.09 -6.49
N GLY A 120 4.67 8.72 -6.84
CA GLY A 120 4.76 9.62 -7.99
C GLY A 120 3.94 10.91 -7.86
N LEU A 121 3.69 11.36 -6.62
CA LEU A 121 2.82 12.49 -6.28
C LEU A 121 3.58 13.77 -5.90
N LEU A 122 4.91 13.80 -6.02
CA LEU A 122 5.71 15.00 -5.69
C LEU A 122 5.30 16.26 -6.43
N HIS A 123 4.78 16.11 -7.64
CA HIS A 123 4.30 17.23 -8.45
C HIS A 123 3.21 18.04 -7.73
N LEU A 124 2.49 17.47 -6.77
CA LEU A 124 1.44 18.18 -6.02
C LEU A 124 1.97 19.26 -5.07
N ILE A 125 3.22 19.14 -4.60
CA ILE A 125 3.80 20.09 -3.63
C ILE A 125 4.84 21.00 -4.29
N LEU A 126 5.42 20.58 -5.41
CA LEU A 126 6.50 21.30 -6.11
C LEU A 126 6.02 22.17 -7.29
N SER A 127 4.70 22.32 -7.46
CA SER A 127 4.08 23.16 -8.51
C SER A 127 3.95 24.61 -8.07
#